data_AF-A0A7Y2JHW4-F1
#
_entry.id   AF-A0A7Y2JHW4-F1
#
_cell.length_a   1.000
_cell.length_b   1.000
_cell.length_c   1.000
_cell.angle_alpha   90.00
_cell.angle_beta   90.00
_cell.angle_gamma   90.00
#
_symmetry.space_group_name_H-M   'P 1'
#
loop_
_entity.id
_entity.type
_entity.pdbx_description
1 polymer ?
#
loop_
_entity_poly.entity_id
_entity_poly.type
_entity_poly.pdbx_seq_one_letter_code
_entity_poly.pdbx_strand_id
1 'polypeptide(L)'
;MVQTYDPVWIERYTSCGYMMCDPLVSWGFSTTGTVRWSGLEHPDPHDILGQASEFGLKFGVAVSHGPTSSRSIGGFARDDREFTDDEITKIRDTVILLHEESTPPDALTPAQRHALRMVASGHRYAEAAALLGISESALKARLKSARERLYARTTAEAVQRAQEYKLL
;
A
#
# COMPACT_ATOMS: atom_id res chain seq x y z
N MET A 1 -9.05 -4.27 -1.68
CA MET A 1 -9.70 -3.00 -1.33
C MET A 1 -10.71 -3.28 -0.24
N VAL A 2 -10.71 -2.50 0.85
CA VAL A 2 -11.64 -2.65 1.97
C VAL A 2 -12.59 -1.46 1.94
N GLN A 3 -13.90 -1.69 2.04
CA GLN A 3 -14.92 -0.64 1.99
C GLN A 3 -16.14 -1.03 2.83
N THR A 4 -16.85 -0.02 3.33
CA THR A 4 -18.04 -0.16 4.18
C THR A 4 -19.27 0.52 3.57
N TYR A 5 -19.24 0.82 2.27
CA TYR A 5 -20.34 1.46 1.55
C TYR A 5 -21.54 0.53 1.36
N ASP A 6 -22.67 1.12 0.96
CA ASP A 6 -23.86 0.37 0.60
C ASP A 6 -23.51 -0.68 -0.48
N PRO A 7 -23.85 -1.99 -0.28
CA PRO A 7 -23.55 -3.04 -1.25
C PRO A 7 -24.07 -2.76 -2.66
N VAL A 8 -25.22 -2.08 -2.80
CA VAL A 8 -25.79 -1.71 -4.09
C VAL A 8 -24.93 -0.67 -4.79
N TRP A 9 -24.39 0.29 -4.03
CA TRP A 9 -23.43 1.25 -4.57
C TRP A 9 -22.14 0.56 -5.01
N ILE A 10 -21.63 -0.37 -4.21
CA ILE A 10 -20.42 -1.14 -4.53
C ILE A 10 -20.59 -1.93 -5.83
N GLU A 11 -21.73 -2.59 -6.00
CA GLU A 11 -22.05 -3.34 -7.21
C GLU A 11 -22.13 -2.41 -8.42
N ARG A 12 -22.85 -1.28 -8.31
CA ARG A 12 -22.93 -0.27 -9.38
C ARG A 12 -21.54 0.22 -9.77
N TYR A 13 -20.76 0.67 -8.78
CA TYR A 13 -19.41 1.20 -8.97
C TYR A 13 -18.49 0.19 -9.69
N THR A 14 -18.57 -1.07 -9.29
CA THR A 14 -17.76 -2.15 -9.88
C THR A 14 -18.22 -2.49 -11.30
N SER A 15 -19.54 -2.65 -11.51
CA SER A 15 -20.11 -3.04 -12.80
C SER A 15 -19.89 -1.98 -13.90
N CYS A 16 -19.88 -0.70 -13.52
CA CYS A 16 -19.58 0.40 -14.43
C CYS A 16 -18.08 0.68 -14.58
N GLY A 17 -17.21 -0.02 -13.84
CA GLY A 17 -15.76 0.18 -13.92
C GLY A 17 -15.29 1.55 -13.42
N TYR A 18 -16.01 2.17 -12.48
CA TYR A 18 -15.78 3.56 -12.07
C TYR A 18 -14.39 3.83 -11.50
N MET A 19 -13.71 2.83 -10.96
CA MET A 19 -12.31 2.93 -10.52
C MET A 19 -11.38 3.64 -11.53
N MET A 20 -11.61 3.43 -12.83
CA MET A 20 -10.74 3.95 -13.89
C MET A 20 -11.01 5.42 -14.24
N CYS A 21 -12.18 5.94 -13.88
CA CYS A 21 -12.62 7.30 -14.20
C CYS A 21 -13.05 8.10 -12.98
N ASP A 22 -12.84 7.56 -11.77
CA ASP A 22 -13.18 8.21 -10.51
C ASP A 22 -12.24 9.40 -10.25
N PRO A 23 -12.79 10.62 -10.02
CA PRO A 23 -12.00 11.81 -9.73
C PRO A 23 -11.17 11.67 -8.44
N LEU A 24 -11.68 10.98 -7.43
CA LEU A 24 -10.97 10.71 -6.17
C LEU A 24 -9.74 9.84 -6.41
N VAL A 25 -9.92 8.75 -7.17
CA VAL A 25 -8.85 7.81 -7.50
C VAL A 25 -7.77 8.52 -8.33
N SER A 26 -8.21 9.30 -9.32
CA SER A 26 -7.33 10.11 -10.17
C SER A 26 -6.49 11.10 -9.36
N TRP A 27 -7.13 11.84 -8.45
CA TRP A 27 -6.44 12.76 -7.53
C TRP A 27 -5.47 12.02 -6.60
N GLY A 28 -5.89 10.88 -6.07
CA GLY A 28 -5.07 10.09 -5.13
C GLY A 28 -3.79 9.54 -5.76
N PHE A 29 -3.79 9.25 -7.07
CA PHE A 29 -2.59 8.87 -7.80
C PHE A 29 -1.70 10.07 -8.18
N SER A 30 -2.28 11.25 -8.40
CA SER A 30 -1.54 12.44 -8.84
C SER A 30 -0.91 13.23 -7.68
N THR A 31 -1.52 13.17 -6.49
CA THR A 31 -1.19 14.05 -5.36
C THR A 31 -1.03 13.26 -4.06
N THR A 32 -0.20 13.76 -3.14
CA THR A 32 -0.12 13.27 -1.74
C THR A 32 -0.71 14.34 -0.82
N GLY A 33 -1.53 13.95 0.14
CA GLY A 33 -2.16 14.87 1.09
C GLY A 33 -3.61 14.53 1.36
N THR A 34 -4.42 15.56 1.61
CA THR A 34 -5.86 15.44 1.88
C THR A 34 -6.64 16.47 1.07
N VAL A 35 -7.82 16.10 0.57
CA VAL A 35 -8.73 17.05 -0.10
C VAL A 35 -10.18 16.68 0.21
N ARG A 36 -11.02 17.68 0.45
CA ARG A 36 -12.49 17.47 0.51
C ARG A 36 -13.00 17.19 -0.89
N TRP A 37 -14.07 16.42 -1.03
CA TRP A 37 -14.67 16.15 -2.35
C TRP A 37 -15.16 17.42 -3.03
N SER A 38 -15.65 18.39 -2.25
CA SER A 38 -16.01 19.74 -2.73
C SER A 38 -14.82 20.55 -3.27
N GLY A 39 -13.59 20.15 -2.95
CA GLY A 39 -12.35 20.74 -3.47
C GLY A 39 -11.66 19.89 -4.53
N LEU A 40 -12.28 18.81 -5.01
CA LEU A 40 -11.73 18.03 -6.12
C LEU A 40 -11.95 18.79 -7.43
N GLU A 41 -10.86 19.19 -8.07
CA GLU A 41 -10.88 19.85 -9.39
C GLU A 41 -10.88 18.86 -10.56
N HIS A 42 -10.73 17.55 -10.28
CA HIS A 42 -10.69 16.52 -11.31
C HIS A 42 -12.09 16.33 -11.93
N PRO A 43 -12.17 16.14 -13.26
CA PRO A 43 -13.46 15.98 -13.92
C PRO A 43 -14.16 14.69 -13.47
N ASP A 44 -15.47 14.78 -13.27
CA ASP A 44 -16.35 13.65 -12.97
C ASP A 44 -17.33 13.38 -14.13
N PRO A 45 -16.86 12.81 -15.26
CA PRO A 45 -17.65 12.70 -16.48
C PRO A 45 -18.84 11.75 -16.35
N HIS A 46 -18.84 10.86 -15.36
CA HIS A 46 -19.91 9.90 -15.11
C HIS A 46 -20.78 10.28 -13.90
N ASP A 47 -20.58 11.47 -13.33
CA ASP A 47 -21.29 11.94 -12.14
C ASP A 47 -21.22 10.92 -10.98
N ILE A 48 -20.03 10.34 -10.76
CA ILE A 48 -19.80 9.30 -9.76
C ILE A 48 -20.08 9.86 -8.36
N LEU A 49 -19.64 11.08 -8.05
CA LEU A 49 -19.87 11.71 -6.74
C LEU A 49 -21.36 12.07 -6.56
N GLY A 50 -22.03 12.51 -7.63
CA GLY A 50 -23.47 12.76 -7.62
C GLY A 50 -24.27 11.49 -7.37
N GLN A 51 -23.96 10.40 -8.09
CA GLN A 51 -24.59 9.10 -7.87
C GLN A 51 -24.31 8.54 -6.47
N ALA A 52 -23.08 8.68 -5.97
CA ALA A 52 -22.72 8.25 -4.61
C ALA A 52 -23.57 8.94 -3.54
N SER A 53 -23.98 10.20 -3.78
CA SER A 53 -24.80 10.99 -2.87
C SER A 53 -26.19 10.36 -2.60
N GLU A 54 -26.74 9.59 -3.55
CA GLU A 54 -27.99 8.83 -3.40
C GLU A 54 -27.87 7.73 -2.33
N PHE A 55 -26.64 7.27 -2.05
CA PHE A 55 -26.31 6.25 -1.08
C PHE A 55 -25.73 6.83 0.23
N GLY A 56 -25.96 8.11 0.49
CA GLY A 56 -25.49 8.79 1.71
C GLY A 56 -24.01 9.22 1.67
N LEU A 57 -23.33 9.06 0.54
CA LEU A 57 -21.94 9.50 0.37
C LEU A 57 -21.94 10.94 -0.19
N LYS A 58 -22.36 11.91 0.63
CA LYS A 58 -22.60 13.29 0.17
C LYS A 58 -21.41 14.19 0.39
N PHE A 59 -20.81 14.10 1.57
CA PHE A 59 -19.65 14.89 1.95
C PHE A 59 -18.51 13.91 2.18
N GLY A 60 -17.36 14.16 1.56
CA GLY A 60 -16.25 13.26 1.68
C GLY A 60 -14.89 13.92 1.69
N VAL A 61 -13.90 13.14 2.12
CA VAL A 61 -12.50 13.48 2.10
C VAL A 61 -11.72 12.35 1.45
N ALA A 62 -10.79 12.73 0.58
CA ALA A 62 -9.80 11.83 0.02
C ALA A 62 -8.47 12.05 0.75
N VAL A 63 -7.78 10.95 1.06
CA VAL A 63 -6.43 10.94 1.63
C VAL A 63 -5.54 10.12 0.72
N SER A 64 -4.37 10.66 0.41
CA SER A 64 -3.33 9.95 -0.36
C SER A 64 -2.00 10.03 0.37
N HIS A 65 -1.36 8.88 0.57
CA HIS A 65 -0.09 8.76 1.27
C HIS A 65 0.82 7.68 0.67
N GLY A 66 2.14 7.81 0.90
CA GLY A 66 3.17 6.89 0.41
C GLY A 66 3.81 7.29 -0.92
N PRO A 67 4.87 6.59 -1.37
CA PRO A 67 5.47 6.80 -2.68
C PRO A 67 4.59 6.23 -3.81
N THR A 68 4.82 6.62 -5.06
CA THR A 68 4.06 6.07 -6.22
C THR A 68 4.19 4.54 -6.35
N SER A 69 5.28 3.95 -5.88
CA SER A 69 5.49 2.50 -5.85
C SER A 69 4.68 1.77 -4.78
N SER A 70 4.19 2.48 -3.76
CA SER A 70 3.40 1.95 -2.65
C SER A 70 2.46 3.06 -2.18
N ARG A 71 1.36 3.27 -2.92
CA ARG A 71 0.41 4.35 -2.71
C ARG A 71 -0.80 3.84 -1.93
N SER A 72 -1.09 4.44 -0.78
CA SER A 72 -2.36 4.25 -0.07
C SER A 72 -3.31 5.40 -0.40
N ILE A 73 -4.52 5.06 -0.88
CA ILE A 73 -5.60 6.01 -1.17
C ILE A 73 -6.79 5.62 -0.29
N GLY A 74 -7.32 6.57 0.47
CA GLY A 74 -8.50 6.40 1.31
C GLY A 74 -9.59 7.40 0.94
N GLY A 75 -10.81 6.92 0.76
CA GLY A 75 -12.00 7.75 0.63
C GLY A 75 -12.89 7.55 1.86
N PHE A 76 -13.33 8.65 2.47
CA PHE A 76 -14.22 8.65 3.63
C PHE A 76 -15.37 9.58 3.35
N ALA A 77 -16.59 9.16 3.69
CA ALA A 77 -17.79 9.91 3.38
C ALA A 77 -18.80 9.89 4.54
N ARG A 78 -19.69 10.88 4.54
CA ARG A 78 -20.80 11.08 5.47
C ARG A 78 -21.96 11.80 4.78
N ASP A 79 -23.14 11.79 5.38
CA ASP A 79 -24.38 12.26 4.78
C ASP A 79 -24.86 13.63 5.31
N ASP A 80 -24.35 14.08 6.45
CA ASP A 80 -24.89 15.20 7.22
C ASP A 80 -24.18 16.53 7.00
N ARG A 81 -22.83 16.55 6.92
CA ARG A 81 -22.03 17.78 6.75
C ARG A 81 -20.62 17.55 6.22
N GLU A 82 -19.96 18.63 5.82
CA GLU A 82 -18.54 18.66 5.51
C GLU A 82 -17.65 18.26 6.71
N PHE A 83 -16.51 17.65 6.40
CA PHE A 83 -15.49 17.32 7.40
C PHE A 83 -14.77 18.59 7.88
N THR A 84 -14.56 18.69 9.18
CA THR A 84 -13.72 19.74 9.80
C THR A 84 -12.23 19.43 9.60
N ASP A 85 -11.37 20.44 9.67
CA ASP A 85 -9.92 20.24 9.51
C ASP A 85 -9.33 19.30 10.59
N ASP A 86 -9.89 19.32 11.80
CA ASP A 86 -9.50 18.40 12.89
C ASP A 86 -9.89 16.94 12.58
N GLU A 87 -11.07 16.70 12.01
CA GLU A 87 -11.50 15.37 11.57
C GLU A 87 -10.61 14.87 10.43
N ILE A 88 -10.32 15.72 9.44
CA ILE A 88 -9.44 15.38 8.31
C ILE A 88 -8.04 15.02 8.82
N THR A 89 -7.51 15.77 9.79
CA THR A 89 -6.20 15.49 10.41
C THR A 89 -6.19 14.11 11.06
N LYS A 90 -7.22 13.76 11.85
CA LYS A 90 -7.32 12.43 12.50
C LYS A 90 -7.42 11.29 11.48
N ILE A 91 -8.22 11.48 10.42
CA ILE A 91 -8.37 10.50 9.34
C ILE A 91 -7.02 10.30 8.63
N ARG A 92 -6.35 11.41 8.28
CA ARG A 92 -5.03 11.38 7.64
C ARG A 92 -4.03 10.59 8.48
N ASP A 93 -3.92 10.93 9.76
CA ASP A 93 -2.93 10.31 10.65
C ASP A 93 -3.21 8.81 10.82
N THR A 94 -4.48 8.41 10.82
CA THR A 94 -4.87 6.98 10.82
C THR A 94 -4.46 6.28 9.53
N VAL A 95 -4.69 6.90 8.37
CA VAL A 95 -4.28 6.34 7.06
C VAL A 95 -2.76 6.22 6.96
N ILE A 96 -2.02 7.22 7.46
CA ILE A 96 -0.55 7.18 7.52
C ILE A 96 -0.11 6.01 8.40
N LEU A 97 -0.64 5.88 9.62
CA LEU A 97 -0.30 4.78 10.50
C LEU A 97 -0.56 3.41 9.84
N LEU A 98 -1.71 3.24 9.21
CA LEU A 98 -2.05 2.00 8.49
C LEU A 98 -1.11 1.76 7.30
N HIS A 99 -0.73 2.81 6.57
CA HIS A 99 0.23 2.71 5.49
C HIS A 99 1.60 2.22 5.99
N GLU A 100 2.13 2.82 7.05
CA GLU A 100 3.41 2.44 7.64
C GLU A 100 3.38 1.00 8.17
N GLU A 101 2.34 0.61 8.90
CA GLU A 101 2.18 -0.77 9.42
C GLU A 101 1.99 -1.80 8.30
N SER A 102 1.41 -1.39 7.17
CA SER A 102 1.25 -2.24 5.98
C SER A 102 2.49 -2.24 5.08
N THR A 103 3.38 -1.25 5.24
CA THR A 103 4.59 -1.12 4.43
C THR A 103 5.54 -2.22 4.85
N PRO A 104 5.97 -3.10 3.91
CA PRO A 104 7.00 -4.08 4.22
C PRO A 104 8.22 -3.34 4.76
N PRO A 105 8.72 -3.72 5.94
CA PRO A 105 9.74 -2.95 6.64
C PRO A 105 10.97 -2.77 5.76
N ASP A 106 11.49 -1.56 5.82
CA ASP A 106 12.56 -0.98 5.03
C ASP A 106 13.47 -2.01 4.35
N ALA A 107 13.52 -1.86 3.03
CA ALA A 107 14.20 -2.70 2.07
C ALA A 107 15.43 -3.45 2.62
N LEU A 108 15.48 -4.75 2.33
CA LEU A 108 16.67 -5.56 2.51
C LEU A 108 17.92 -4.82 2.00
N THR A 109 18.97 -4.77 2.83
CA THR A 109 20.24 -4.20 2.38
C THR A 109 20.75 -4.94 1.14
N PRO A 110 21.59 -4.33 0.28
CA PRO A 110 22.15 -5.04 -0.88
C PRO A 110 22.80 -6.38 -0.50
N ALA A 111 23.48 -6.44 0.65
CA ALA A 111 24.07 -7.67 1.17
C ALA A 111 23.03 -8.73 1.57
N GLN A 112 21.89 -8.32 2.11
CA GLN A 112 20.78 -9.22 2.47
C GLN A 112 20.06 -9.74 1.22
N ARG A 113 19.80 -8.87 0.24
CA ARG A 113 19.25 -9.28 -1.07
C ARG A 113 20.17 -10.27 -1.77
N HIS A 114 21.47 -9.98 -1.81
CA HIS A 114 22.43 -10.87 -2.44
C HIS A 114 22.45 -12.23 -1.74
N ALA A 115 22.45 -12.27 -0.40
CA ALA A 115 22.36 -13.52 0.35
C ALA A 115 21.06 -14.31 0.05
N LEU A 116 19.91 -13.64 -0.01
CA LEU A 116 18.64 -14.29 -0.36
C LEU A 116 18.61 -14.78 -1.81
N ARG A 117 19.17 -14.03 -2.77
CA ARG A 117 19.33 -14.47 -4.18
C ARG A 117 20.15 -15.75 -4.28
N MET A 118 21.27 -15.84 -3.56
CA MET A 118 22.10 -17.05 -3.57
C MET A 118 21.32 -18.29 -3.11
N VAL A 119 20.50 -18.14 -2.06
CA VAL A 119 19.66 -19.24 -1.57
C VAL A 119 18.49 -19.53 -2.53
N ALA A 120 17.89 -18.49 -3.13
CA ALA A 120 16.83 -18.63 -4.12
C ALA A 120 17.30 -19.37 -5.40
N SER A 121 18.56 -19.15 -5.81
CA SER A 121 19.20 -19.85 -6.93
C SER A 121 19.61 -21.29 -6.61
N GLY A 122 19.36 -21.77 -5.38
CA GLY A 122 19.62 -23.17 -4.98
C GLY A 122 21.02 -23.46 -4.45
N HIS A 123 21.87 -22.45 -4.25
CA HIS A 123 23.21 -22.68 -3.69
C HIS A 123 23.13 -23.13 -2.23
N ARG A 124 24.01 -24.08 -1.87
CA ARG A 124 24.18 -24.49 -0.46
C ARG A 124 24.87 -23.39 0.32
N TYR A 125 24.68 -23.35 1.64
CA TYR A 125 25.21 -22.25 2.48
C TYR A 125 26.73 -22.09 2.39
N ALA A 126 27.49 -23.19 2.36
CA ALA A 126 28.95 -23.12 2.21
C ALA A 126 29.36 -22.51 0.86
N GLU A 127 28.69 -22.90 -0.22
CA GLU A 127 28.95 -22.40 -1.58
C GLU A 127 28.55 -20.93 -1.72
N ALA A 128 27.36 -20.56 -1.23
CA ALA A 128 26.88 -19.19 -1.21
C ALA A 128 27.81 -18.27 -0.40
N ALA A 129 28.33 -18.75 0.74
CA ALA A 129 29.26 -17.99 1.56
C ALA A 129 30.60 -17.75 0.83
N ALA A 130 31.13 -18.79 0.17
CA ALA A 130 32.34 -18.68 -0.64
C ALA A 130 32.17 -17.70 -1.81
N LEU A 131 31.06 -17.78 -2.54
CA LEU A 131 30.74 -16.88 -3.66
C LEU A 131 30.57 -15.42 -3.20
N LEU A 132 30.09 -15.20 -1.97
CA LEU A 132 29.95 -13.87 -1.38
C LEU A 132 31.22 -13.37 -0.68
N GLY A 133 32.29 -14.17 -0.62
CA GLY A 133 33.53 -13.82 0.07
C GLY A 133 33.38 -13.63 1.59
N ILE A 134 32.47 -14.36 2.23
CA ILE A 134 32.19 -14.27 3.67
C ILE A 134 32.23 -15.64 4.35
N SER A 135 32.26 -15.69 5.67
CA SER A 135 32.10 -16.94 6.42
C SER A 135 30.66 -17.47 6.34
N GLU A 136 30.47 -18.78 6.48
CA GLU A 136 29.14 -19.39 6.56
C GLU A 136 28.32 -18.85 7.74
N SER A 137 28.98 -18.55 8.87
CA SER A 137 28.34 -17.91 10.03
C SER A 137 27.84 -16.50 9.70
N ALA A 138 28.60 -15.71 8.94
CA ALA A 138 28.18 -14.39 8.48
C ALA A 138 27.00 -14.48 7.49
N LEU A 139 26.98 -15.48 6.61
CA LEU A 139 25.84 -15.75 5.74
C LEU A 139 24.58 -16.06 6.56
N LYS A 140 24.67 -16.98 7.53
CA LYS A 140 23.55 -17.34 8.42
C LYS A 140 23.03 -16.11 9.18
N ALA A 141 23.92 -15.24 9.66
CA ALA A 141 23.54 -13.99 10.33
C ALA A 141 22.79 -13.03 9.38
N ARG A 142 23.25 -12.86 8.13
CA ARG A 142 22.57 -12.05 7.11
C ARG A 142 21.18 -12.59 6.77
N LEU A 143 21.06 -13.91 6.59
CA LEU A 143 19.77 -14.56 6.32
C LEU A 143 18.82 -14.43 7.52
N LYS A 144 19.33 -14.56 8.76
CA LYS A 144 18.53 -14.33 9.97
C LYS A 144 17.98 -12.90 10.04
N SER A 145 18.85 -11.90 9.85
CA SER A 145 18.43 -10.51 9.86
C SER A 145 17.47 -10.18 8.71
N ALA A 146 17.64 -10.80 7.54
CA ALA A 146 16.70 -10.68 6.42
C ALA A 146 15.33 -11.30 6.74
N ARG A 147 15.27 -12.44 7.43
CA ARG A 147 14.02 -13.05 7.92
C ARG A 147 13.30 -12.17 8.92
N GLU A 148 14.03 -11.62 9.89
CA GLU A 148 13.47 -10.72 10.91
C GLU A 148 12.86 -9.48 10.26
N ARG A 149 13.56 -8.87 9.29
CA ARG A 149 13.01 -7.78 8.49
C ARG A 149 11.78 -8.23 7.73
N LEU A 150 11.81 -9.33 7.00
CA LEU A 150 10.64 -9.76 6.21
C LEU A 150 9.50 -10.40 7.05
N TYR A 151 9.59 -10.36 8.38
CA TYR A 151 8.69 -11.04 9.32
C TYR A 151 8.46 -12.53 8.98
N ALA A 152 9.49 -13.19 8.45
CA ALA A 152 9.43 -14.57 7.98
C ALA A 152 10.02 -15.53 9.01
N ARG A 153 9.39 -16.69 9.21
CA ARG A 153 9.86 -17.73 10.13
C ARG A 153 11.00 -18.55 9.52
N THR A 154 10.97 -18.77 8.21
CA THR A 154 11.96 -19.58 7.49
C THR A 154 12.65 -18.77 6.39
N THR A 155 13.81 -19.25 5.94
CA THR A 155 14.53 -18.59 4.83
C THR A 155 13.76 -18.73 3.51
N ALA A 156 13.05 -19.84 3.32
CA ALA A 156 12.20 -20.05 2.15
C ALA A 156 11.03 -19.04 2.12
N GLU A 157 10.36 -18.84 3.25
CA GLU A 157 9.32 -17.82 3.39
C GLU A 157 9.87 -16.40 3.17
N ALA A 158 11.08 -16.11 3.66
CA ALA A 158 11.75 -14.84 3.37
C ALA A 158 12.04 -14.66 1.87
N VAL A 159 12.49 -15.70 1.16
CA VAL A 159 12.68 -15.64 -0.29
C VAL A 159 11.36 -15.35 -1.00
N GLN A 160 10.28 -16.06 -0.64
CA GLN A 160 8.96 -15.85 -1.23
C GLN A 160 8.46 -14.42 -1.02
N ARG A 161 8.47 -13.92 0.22
CA ARG A 161 8.05 -12.54 0.53
C ARG A 161 8.93 -11.51 -0.19
N ALA A 162 10.24 -11.74 -0.27
CA ALA A 162 11.13 -10.85 -1.00
C ALA A 162 10.85 -10.82 -2.52
N GLN A 163 10.38 -11.92 -3.12
CA GLN A 163 9.91 -11.94 -4.52
C GLN A 163 8.59 -11.19 -4.68
N GLU A 164 7.63 -11.41 -3.77
CA GLU A 164 6.32 -10.72 -3.77
C GLU A 164 6.50 -9.20 -3.64
N TYR A 165 7.43 -8.76 -2.79
CA TYR A 165 7.79 -7.35 -2.62
C TYR A 165 8.75 -6.80 -3.69
N LYS A 166 9.09 -7.59 -4.72
CA LYS A 166 10.02 -7.22 -5.81
C LYS A 166 11.40 -6.73 -5.30
N LEU A 167 11.88 -7.34 -4.22
CA LEU A 167 13.18 -7.05 -3.60
C LEU A 167 14.31 -7.95 -4.12
N LEU A 168 14.00 -9.02 -4.87
CA LEU A 168 14.97 -9.92 -5.49
C LEU A 168 15.03 -9.76 -7.00
#